data_AF-A0A8T6Y8Z8-F1
#
_entry.id   AF-A0A8T6Y8Z8-F1
#
_cell.length_a   1.000
_cell.length_b   1.000
_cell.length_c   1.000
_cell.angle_alpha   90.00
_cell.angle_beta   90.00
_cell.angle_gamma   90.00
#
_symmetry.space_group_name_H-M   'P 1'
#
loop_
_entity.id
_entity.type
_entity.pdbx_description
1 polymer ?
#
loop_
_entity_poly.entity_id
_entity_poly.type
_entity_poly.pdbx_seq_one_letter_code
_entity_poly.pdbx_strand_id
1 'polypeptide(L)'
;MSFEKPFAGSATAKILDVLWEYQDMDLTLTDIADEAGIHYTTLMKALPLLEELKMVTMTWQVGNAKLYQINKDDIVVKRLIKFLNELNIRLVEREASRQGMANPEKEIVLA
;
A
#
# COMPACT_ATOMS: atom_id res chain seq x y z
N MET A 1 0.38 -7.67 -0.05
CA MET A 1 1.83 -7.55 0.21
C MET A 1 2.13 -6.09 0.44
N SER A 2 2.95 -5.77 1.44
CA SER A 2 3.31 -4.40 1.77
C SER A 2 4.17 -3.74 0.68
N PHE A 3 4.02 -2.43 0.46
CA PHE A 3 4.88 -1.64 -0.44
C PHE A 3 6.35 -1.64 0.00
N GLU A 4 6.65 -1.98 1.25
CA GLU A 4 8.01 -1.93 1.79
C GLU A 4 8.99 -2.90 1.12
N LYS A 5 8.52 -4.11 0.76
CA LYS A 5 9.39 -5.14 0.14
C LYS A 5 9.92 -4.70 -1.24
N PRO A 6 9.08 -4.22 -2.18
CA PRO A 6 9.56 -3.74 -3.47
C PRO A 6 10.23 -2.35 -3.43
N PHE A 7 9.86 -1.47 -2.48
CA PHE A 7 10.31 -0.07 -2.45
C PHE A 7 11.21 0.29 -1.25
N ALA A 8 11.89 -0.72 -0.70
CA ALA A 8 12.96 -0.67 0.30
C ALA A 8 12.94 0.56 1.23
N GLY A 9 12.07 0.53 2.24
CA GLY A 9 12.19 1.35 3.47
C GLY A 9 12.06 2.87 3.31
N SER A 10 11.71 3.39 2.13
CA SER A 10 11.47 4.83 1.97
C SER A 10 10.25 5.28 2.76
N ALA A 11 10.31 6.47 3.34
CA ALA A 11 9.18 7.04 4.08
C ALA A 11 7.92 7.16 3.22
N THR A 12 8.08 7.47 1.93
CA THR A 12 6.97 7.50 0.97
C THR A 12 6.34 6.12 0.76
N ALA A 13 7.14 5.06 0.62
CA ALA A 13 6.61 3.70 0.50
C ALA A 13 5.86 3.27 1.77
N LYS A 14 6.39 3.60 2.96
CA LYS A 14 5.73 3.31 4.24
C LYS A 14 4.38 4.02 4.39
N ILE A 15 4.32 5.31 4.03
CA ILE A 15 3.06 6.07 4.05
C ILE A 15 2.03 5.45 3.09
N LEU A 16 2.45 5.12 1.86
CA LEU A 16 1.58 4.49 0.88
C LEU A 16 1.09 3.11 1.32
N ASP A 17 1.92 2.37 2.04
CA ASP A 17 1.57 1.06 2.58
C ASP A 17 0.44 1.14 3.59
N VAL A 18 0.58 2.03 4.57
CA VAL A 18 -0.45 2.30 5.58
C VAL A 18 -1.74 2.78 4.92
N LEU A 19 -1.65 3.76 4.03
CA LEU A 19 -2.85 4.29 3.34
C LEU A 19 -3.51 3.26 2.41
N TRP A 20 -2.78 2.24 1.98
CA TRP A 20 -3.32 1.13 1.22
C TRP A 20 -3.94 0.05 2.11
N GLU A 21 -3.33 -0.25 3.25
CA GLU A 21 -3.87 -1.19 4.22
C GLU A 21 -5.18 -0.67 4.81
N TYR A 22 -5.22 0.61 5.15
CA TYR A 22 -6.38 1.30 5.71
C TYR A 22 -7.17 2.08 4.66
N GLN A 23 -7.17 1.61 3.42
CA GLN A 23 -7.71 2.33 2.26
C GLN A 23 -9.23 2.60 2.27
N ASP A 24 -9.96 2.03 3.23
CA ASP A 24 -11.39 2.24 3.42
C ASP A 24 -11.68 3.13 4.64
N MET A 25 -10.63 3.71 5.23
CA MET A 25 -10.69 4.63 6.37
C MET A 25 -9.89 5.89 6.09
N ASP A 26 -10.35 6.99 6.67
CA ASP A 26 -9.62 8.26 6.67
C ASP A 26 -8.68 8.28 7.87
N LEU A 27 -7.39 8.48 7.63
CA LEU A 27 -6.38 8.46 8.69
C LEU A 27 -5.83 9.84 8.99
N THR A 28 -5.61 10.15 10.28
CA THR A 28 -4.90 11.38 10.63
C THR A 28 -3.41 11.27 10.34
N LEU A 29 -2.72 12.41 10.22
CA LEU A 29 -1.26 12.42 10.06
C LEU A 29 -0.51 11.71 11.20
N THR A 30 -1.08 11.72 12.40
CA THR A 30 -0.52 11.02 13.56
C THR A 30 -0.69 9.52 13.41
N ASP A 31 -1.90 9.05 13.06
CA ASP A 31 -2.15 7.61 12.84
C ASP A 31 -1.24 7.07 11.73
N ILE A 32 -1.07 7.81 10.63
CA ILE A 32 -0.19 7.40 9.53
C ILE A 32 1.27 7.29 10.01
N ALA A 33 1.75 8.24 10.81
CA ALA A 33 3.12 8.23 11.30
C ALA A 33 3.38 7.04 12.24
N ASP A 34 2.45 6.80 13.18
CA ASP A 34 2.53 5.74 14.17
C ASP A 34 2.49 4.36 13.51
N GLU A 35 1.53 4.15 12.59
CA GLU A 35 1.37 2.87 11.88
C GLU A 35 2.51 2.60 10.90
N ALA A 36 3.02 3.64 10.22
CA ALA A 36 4.16 3.51 9.32
C ALA A 36 5.50 3.29 10.07
N GLY A 37 5.50 3.45 11.40
CA GLY A 37 6.69 3.42 12.24
C GLY A 37 7.71 4.49 11.84
N ILE A 38 7.25 5.67 11.41
CA ILE A 38 8.10 6.80 11.05
C ILE A 38 7.84 7.99 11.95
N HIS A 39 8.88 8.77 12.22
CA HIS A 39 8.71 10.00 12.98
C HIS A 39 7.82 11.00 12.22
N TYR A 40 6.96 11.73 12.94
CA TYR A 40 6.02 12.70 12.36
C TYR A 40 6.70 13.74 11.45
N THR A 41 7.90 14.20 11.81
CA THR A 41 8.67 15.15 10.97
C THR A 41 9.14 14.53 9.65
N THR A 42 9.38 13.22 9.61
CA THR A 42 9.70 12.49 8.38
C THR A 42 8.46 12.39 7.50
N LEU A 43 7.31 12.07 8.09
CA LEU A 43 6.03 12.08 7.39
C LEU A 43 5.75 13.44 6.75
N MET A 44 5.94 14.53 7.50
CA MET A 44 5.69 15.89 6.99
C MET A 44 6.63 16.34 5.88
N LYS A 45 7.81 15.72 5.75
CA LYS A 45 8.70 15.95 4.61
C LYS A 45 8.32 15.13 3.38
N ALA A 46 7.79 13.93 3.58
CA ALA A 46 7.46 13.00 2.50
C ALA A 46 6.05 13.24 1.91
N LEU A 47 5.08 13.62 2.74
CA LEU A 47 3.69 13.79 2.35
C LEU A 47 3.49 14.82 1.22
N PRO A 48 4.14 16.01 1.21
CA PRO A 48 3.92 16.99 0.15
C PRO A 48 4.24 16.46 -1.25
N LEU A 49 5.27 15.61 -1.37
CA LEU A 49 5.61 14.96 -2.63
C LEU A 49 4.51 13.98 -3.07
N LEU A 50 3.93 13.22 -2.15
CA LEU A 50 2.83 12.30 -2.46
C LEU A 50 1.55 13.04 -2.86
N GLU A 51 1.27 14.19 -2.23
CA GLU A 51 0.15 15.07 -2.60
C GLU A 51 0.38 15.69 -3.99
N GLU A 52 1.59 16.18 -4.28
CA GLU A 52 1.97 16.75 -5.59
C GLU A 52 1.82 15.72 -6.71
N LEU A 53 2.24 14.47 -6.46
CA LEU A 53 2.08 13.35 -7.38
C LEU A 53 0.65 12.80 -7.43
N LYS A 54 -0.30 13.40 -6.69
CA LYS A 54 -1.69 12.96 -6.56
C LYS A 54 -1.87 11.52 -6.11
N MET A 55 -0.88 10.94 -5.44
CA MET A 55 -0.95 9.57 -4.94
C MET A 55 -1.78 9.48 -3.67
N VAL A 56 -1.80 10.55 -2.88
CA VAL A 56 -2.58 10.69 -1.66
C VAL A 56 -3.38 11.98 -1.72
N THR A 57 -4.50 12.03 -1.00
CA THR A 57 -5.36 13.21 -0.95
C THR A 57 -5.85 13.44 0.48
N MET A 58 -5.99 14.72 0.83
CA MET A 58 -6.65 15.14 2.06
C MET A 58 -8.16 15.08 1.83
N THR A 59 -8.88 14.35 2.67
CA THR A 59 -10.30 14.05 2.50
C THR A 59 -11.19 14.98 3.31
N TRP A 60 -10.90 15.14 4.60
CA TRP A 60 -11.64 16.05 5.48
C TRP A 60 -10.77 16.55 6.65
N GLN A 61 -11.31 17.53 7.39
CA GLN A 61 -10.70 18.07 8.61
C GLN A 61 -11.66 17.95 9.79
N VAL A 62 -11.18 17.38 10.91
CA VAL A 62 -11.91 17.30 12.18
C VAL A 62 -11.15 18.12 13.21
N GLY A 63 -11.70 19.28 13.58
CA GLY A 63 -11.01 20.26 14.42
C GLY A 63 -9.71 20.74 13.74
N ASN A 64 -8.56 20.45 14.33
CA ASN A 64 -7.24 20.75 13.75
C ASN A 64 -6.59 19.55 13.04
N ALA A 65 -7.19 18.36 13.12
CA ALA A 65 -6.65 17.15 12.50
C ALA A 65 -7.10 17.07 11.04
N LYS A 66 -6.12 16.94 10.12
CA LYS A 66 -6.37 16.64 8.71
C LYS A 66 -6.33 15.14 8.52
N LEU A 67 -7.28 14.63 7.73
CA LEU A 67 -7.34 13.22 7.38
C LEU A 67 -7.05 12.98 5.91
N TYR A 68 -6.46 11.82 5.64
CA TYR A 68 -5.82 11.48 4.38
C TYR A 68 -6.18 10.07 3.95
N GLN A 69 -6.24 9.89 2.62
CA GLN A 69 -6.45 8.61 1.96
C GLN A 69 -5.54 8.47 0.74
N ILE A 70 -5.36 7.22 0.32
CA ILE A 70 -4.80 6.92 -1.00
C ILE A 70 -5.79 7.35 -2.09
N ASN A 71 -5.30 8.02 -3.13
CA ASN A 71 -6.14 8.52 -4.22
C ASN A 71 -6.45 7.41 -5.22
N LYS A 72 -7.45 6.57 -4.91
CA LYS A 72 -7.86 5.45 -5.77
C LYS A 72 -8.43 5.88 -7.11
N ASP A 73 -8.80 7.15 -7.30
CA ASP A 73 -9.36 7.64 -8.56
C ASP A 73 -8.29 7.93 -9.61
N ASP A 74 -7.06 8.20 -9.19
CA ASP A 74 -5.95 8.50 -10.08
C ASP A 74 -5.50 7.27 -10.90
N ILE A 75 -5.29 7.49 -12.20
CA ILE A 75 -4.93 6.42 -13.14
C ILE A 75 -3.56 5.80 -12.85
N VAL A 76 -2.62 6.58 -12.33
CA VAL A 76 -1.27 6.12 -11.97
C VAL A 76 -1.36 5.25 -10.73
N VAL A 77 -2.14 5.67 -9.72
CA VAL A 77 -2.38 4.88 -8.51
C VAL A 77 -3.06 3.55 -8.84
N LYS A 78 -4.10 3.56 -9.69
CA LYS A 78 -4.75 2.32 -10.17
C LYS A 78 -3.76 1.36 -10.84
N ARG A 79 -2.87 1.89 -11.69
CA ARG A 79 -1.84 1.09 -12.37
C ARG A 79 -0.81 0.53 -11.39
N LEU A 80 -0.40 1.32 -10.40
CA LEU A 80 0.51 0.88 -9.34
C LEU A 80 -0.09 -0.27 -8.53
N ILE A 81 -1.36 -0.14 -8.12
CA ILE A 81 -2.08 -1.20 -7.40
C ILE A 81 -2.15 -2.48 -8.24
N LYS A 82 -2.51 -2.36 -9.52
CA LYS A 82 -2.56 -3.51 -10.43
C LYS A 82 -1.20 -4.21 -10.54
N PHE A 83 -0.14 -3.42 -10.74
CA PHE A 83 1.24 -3.94 -10.78
C PHE A 83 1.61 -4.69 -9.50
N LEU A 84 1.29 -4.13 -8.33
CA LEU A 84 1.57 -4.76 -7.04
C LEU A 84 0.79 -6.05 -6.83
N ASN A 85 -0.48 -6.09 -7.25
CA ASN A 85 -1.29 -7.30 -7.20
C ASN A 85 -0.71 -8.41 -8.10
N GLU A 86 -0.28 -8.07 -9.31
CA GLU A 86 0.37 -9.02 -10.22
C GLU A 86 1.69 -9.55 -9.65
N LEU A 87 2.50 -8.69 -9.03
CA LEU A 87 3.72 -9.11 -8.33
C LEU A 87 3.41 -10.04 -7.15
N ASN A 88 2.35 -9.75 -6.41
CA ASN A 88 1.93 -10.57 -5.27
C ASN A 88 1.58 -12.00 -5.71
N ILE A 89 0.80 -12.15 -6.79
CA ILE A 89 0.46 -13.45 -7.37
C ILE A 89 1.73 -14.23 -7.74
N ARG A 90 2.67 -13.60 -8.46
CA ARG A 90 3.94 -14.25 -8.85
C ARG A 90 4.79 -14.69 -7.67
N LEU A 91 4.77 -13.94 -6.57
CA LEU A 91 5.52 -14.29 -5.36
C LEU A 91 4.88 -15.47 -4.63
N VAL A 92 3.55 -15.51 -4.54
CA VAL A 92 2.81 -16.66 -3.99
C VAL A 92 3.10 -17.92 -4.81
N GLU A 93 3.04 -17.83 -6.15
CA GLU A 93 3.39 -18.94 -7.04
C GLU A 93 4.83 -19.44 -6.83
N ARG A 94 5.77 -18.51 -6.65
CA ARG A 94 7.18 -18.82 -6.39
C ARG A 94 7.38 -19.49 -5.02
N GLU A 95 6.67 -19.06 -3.99
CA GLU A 95 6.72 -19.67 -2.66
C GLU A 95 6.09 -21.07 -2.66
N ALA A 96 4.94 -21.25 -3.31
CA ALA A 96 4.30 -22.57 -3.50
C ALA A 96 5.23 -23.55 -4.24
N SER A 97 5.90 -23.08 -5.29
CA SER A 97 6.90 -23.87 -6.04
C SER A 97 8.12 -24.24 -5.20
N ARG A 98 8.49 -23.41 -4.22
CA ARG A 98 9.60 -23.67 -3.28
C ARG A 98 9.21 -24.61 -2.14
N GLN A 99 7.95 -24.61 -1.73
CA GLN A 99 7.43 -25.44 -0.63
C GLN A 99 6.91 -26.80 -1.10
N GLY A 100 6.92 -27.10 -2.40
CA GLY A 100 6.50 -28.40 -2.93
C GLY A 100 5.01 -28.70 -2.74
N MET A 101 4.17 -27.69 -2.56
CA MET A 101 2.72 -27.88 -2.51
C MET A 101 2.17 -28.07 -3.92
N ALA A 102 1.56 -29.23 -4.16
CA ALA A 102 0.87 -29.57 -5.39
C ALA A 102 -0.25 -28.56 -5.67
N ASN A 103 -0.35 -28.11 -6.93
CA ASN A 103 -1.43 -27.27 -7.41
C ASN A 103 -2.77 -28.04 -7.31
N PRO A 104 -3.77 -27.58 -6.53
CA PRO A 104 -5.07 -28.25 -6.42
C PRO A 104 -5.88 -28.25 -7.73
N GLU A 105 -5.53 -27.42 -8.72
CA GLU A 105 -6.20 -27.43 -10.03
C GLU A 105 -5.89 -28.66 -10.89
N LYS A 106 -4.90 -29.50 -10.52
CA LYS A 106 -4.60 -30.75 -11.25
C LYS A 106 -5.43 -31.95 -10.83
N GLU A 107 -6.14 -31.92 -9.69
CA GLU A 107 -6.96 -33.06 -9.24
C GLU A 107 -8.36 -33.07 -9.89
N ILE A 108 -8.89 -31.94 -10.35
CA ILE A 108 -10.24 -31.87 -10.93
C ILE A 108 -10.28 -32.44 -12.38
N VAL A 109 -9.14 -32.49 -13.08
CA VAL A 109 -9.07 -33.00 -14.46
C VAL A 109 -8.83 -34.52 -14.51
N LEU A 110 -8.73 -35.19 -13.35
CA LEU A 110 -8.48 -36.63 -13.26
C LEU A 110 -9.52 -37.38 -12.41
N ALA A 111 -10.76 -36.88 -12.36
CA ALA A 111 -11.91 -37.57 -11.76
C ALA A 111 -13.00 -37.86 -12.80
#